data_AF-A0A0E3V948-F1
#
_entry.id   AF-A0A0E3V948-F1
#
_cell.length_a   1.000
_cell.length_b   1.000
_cell.length_c   1.000
_cell.angle_alpha   90.00
_cell.angle_beta   90.00
_cell.angle_gamma   90.00
#
_symmetry.space_group_name_H-M   'P 1'
#
loop_
_entity.id
_entity.type
_entity.pdbx_description
1 polymer ?
#
loop_
_entity_poly.entity_id
_entity_poly.type
_entity_poly.pdbx_seq_one_letter_code
_entity_poly.pdbx_strand_id
1 'polypeptide(L)'
;MATAYAVRSIRNTCLALMILGSLTTACKKSGGADEVDPRDQYVGVYDGDYKSTTYINNSLQASDPEAGKVQITVTKAQVANQVYLELLFNSTTKQTLTAELVDATYTIIDKQSEPLVFGGKTYDATYTAQGQFVIQDKAITLNTKTETLQLGVTLTKRGDITGVKK
;
A
#
# COMPACT_ATOMS: atom_id res chain seq x y z
N MET A 1 -50.78 7.54 72.81
CA MET A 1 -50.44 7.35 71.39
C MET A 1 -49.15 8.09 71.10
N ALA A 2 -48.08 7.37 70.78
CA ALA A 2 -46.85 7.94 70.22
C ALA A 2 -46.47 7.07 69.02
N THR A 3 -46.60 7.67 67.84
CA THR A 3 -46.47 7.01 66.54
C THR A 3 -45.00 6.83 66.16
N ALA A 4 -44.59 5.58 65.95
CA ALA A 4 -43.27 5.21 65.46
C ALA A 4 -43.16 5.40 63.93
N TYR A 5 -42.86 6.62 63.47
CA TYR A 5 -42.62 6.92 62.05
C TYR A 5 -41.13 6.94 61.64
N ALA A 6 -40.19 6.74 62.56
CA ALA A 6 -38.78 6.97 62.29
C ALA A 6 -38.05 5.81 61.57
N VAL A 7 -38.60 4.60 61.54
CA VAL A 7 -37.85 3.40 61.10
C VAL A 7 -37.88 3.16 59.58
N ARG A 8 -38.81 3.79 58.84
CA ARG A 8 -38.92 3.63 57.38
C ARG A 8 -37.99 4.54 56.56
N SER A 9 -37.50 5.64 57.14
CA SER A 9 -36.71 6.64 56.41
C SER A 9 -35.28 6.16 56.09
N ILE A 10 -34.63 5.47 57.02
CA ILE A 10 -33.20 5.11 56.90
C ILE A 10 -32.94 4.03 55.83
N ARG A 11 -33.88 3.10 55.61
CA ARG A 11 -33.72 2.04 54.59
C ARG A 11 -33.74 2.59 53.16
N ASN A 12 -34.52 3.63 52.90
CA ASN A 12 -34.64 4.20 51.56
C ASN A 12 -33.44 5.11 51.21
N THR A 13 -32.82 5.76 52.20
CA THR A 13 -31.64 6.62 51.98
C THR A 13 -30.37 5.81 51.70
N CYS A 14 -30.19 4.66 52.37
CA CYS A 14 -29.05 3.77 52.08
C CYS A 14 -29.14 3.10 50.70
N LEU A 15 -30.36 2.80 50.21
CA LEU A 15 -30.54 2.21 48.89
C LEU A 15 -30.25 3.23 47.77
N ALA A 16 -30.63 4.50 47.98
CA ALA A 16 -30.39 5.58 47.02
C ALA A 16 -28.89 5.89 46.82
N LEU A 17 -28.09 5.81 47.88
CA LEU A 17 -26.64 6.04 47.83
C LEU A 17 -25.86 4.92 47.13
N MET A 18 -26.33 3.66 47.19
CA MET A 18 -25.71 2.55 46.45
C MET A 18 -25.98 2.61 44.95
N ILE A 19 -27.15 3.11 44.53
CA ILE A 19 -27.50 3.22 43.10
C ILE A 19 -26.68 4.33 42.43
N LEU A 20 -26.50 5.48 43.10
CA LEU A 20 -25.70 6.61 42.57
C LEU A 20 -24.19 6.31 42.50
N GLY A 21 -23.66 5.42 43.34
CA GLY A 21 -22.25 5.00 43.31
C GLY A 21 -21.91 4.03 42.17
N SER A 22 -22.91 3.33 41.61
CA SER A 22 -22.71 2.38 40.51
C SER A 22 -22.69 3.00 39.12
N LEU A 23 -23.08 4.28 38.98
CA LEU A 23 -23.18 4.98 37.70
C LEU A 23 -21.93 5.82 37.36
N THR A 24 -20.97 5.98 38.27
CA THR A 24 -19.79 6.85 38.07
C THR A 24 -18.49 6.09 37.79
N THR A 25 -18.50 4.75 37.71
CA THR A 25 -17.27 3.94 37.62
C THR A 25 -17.13 3.08 36.35
N ALA A 26 -17.88 3.37 35.29
CA ALA A 26 -17.76 2.61 34.04
C ALA A 26 -17.80 3.47 32.75
N CYS A 27 -17.15 4.63 32.76
CA CYS A 27 -16.52 5.15 31.55
C CYS A 27 -15.00 5.01 31.72
N LYS A 28 -14.52 3.76 31.83
CA LYS A 28 -13.16 3.50 31.38
C LYS A 28 -13.17 3.90 29.91
N LYS A 29 -12.48 5.00 29.60
CA LYS A 29 -12.02 5.31 28.26
C LYS A 29 -11.37 4.01 27.76
N SER A 30 -12.11 3.25 26.96
CA SER A 30 -11.60 2.04 26.34
C SER A 30 -10.31 2.47 25.66
N GLY A 31 -9.23 1.75 25.95
CA GLY A 31 -7.90 2.07 25.45
C GLY A 31 -8.01 2.50 23.99
N GLY A 32 -7.40 3.64 23.66
CA GLY A 32 -7.12 3.93 22.27
C GLY A 32 -6.44 2.69 21.72
N ALA A 33 -7.06 2.07 20.71
CA ALA A 33 -6.36 1.05 19.95
C ALA A 33 -5.00 1.65 19.59
N ASP A 34 -3.92 0.89 19.82
CA ASP A 34 -2.66 1.23 19.17
C ASP A 34 -3.00 1.51 17.72
N GLU A 35 -2.64 2.69 17.25
CA GLU A 35 -3.01 3.17 15.93
C GLU A 35 -2.35 2.22 14.92
N VAL A 36 -3.10 1.19 14.50
CA VAL A 36 -2.59 0.15 13.61
C VAL A 36 -2.26 0.84 12.31
N ASP A 37 -0.97 0.84 11.96
CA ASP A 37 -0.52 1.45 10.71
C ASP A 37 -1.16 0.68 9.55
N PRO A 38 -2.00 1.33 8.73
CA PRO A 38 -2.71 0.64 7.64
C PRO A 38 -1.74 0.04 6.61
N ARG A 39 -0.45 0.40 6.63
CA ARG A 39 0.57 -0.19 5.74
C ARG A 39 1.07 -1.54 6.20
N ASP A 40 0.87 -1.93 7.46
CA ASP A 40 1.39 -3.18 8.01
C ASP A 40 0.87 -4.41 7.24
N GLN A 41 -0.33 -4.32 6.66
CA GLN A 41 -0.89 -5.37 5.81
C GLN A 41 -0.09 -5.60 4.50
N TYR A 42 0.59 -4.57 3.98
CA TYR A 42 1.34 -4.60 2.73
C TYR A 42 2.81 -5.00 2.91
N VAL A 43 3.40 -4.80 4.09
CA VAL A 43 4.81 -5.08 4.37
C VAL A 43 5.11 -6.57 4.22
N GLY A 44 6.22 -6.90 3.55
CA GLY A 44 6.68 -8.27 3.37
C GLY A 44 7.45 -8.50 2.08
N VAL A 45 7.74 -9.77 1.80
CA VAL A 45 8.44 -10.20 0.58
C VAL A 45 7.45 -10.91 -0.33
N TYR A 46 7.45 -10.52 -1.59
CA TYR A 46 6.63 -11.08 -2.65
C TYR A 46 7.54 -11.69 -3.71
N ASP A 47 7.26 -12.92 -4.13
CA ASP A 47 7.91 -13.53 -5.29
C ASP A 47 6.94 -13.49 -6.47
N GLY A 48 7.46 -13.21 -7.66
CA GLY A 48 6.64 -13.30 -8.86
C GLY A 48 7.42 -13.12 -10.15
N ASP A 49 6.73 -12.56 -11.12
CA ASP A 49 7.13 -12.53 -12.52
C ASP A 49 6.99 -11.11 -13.08
N TYR A 50 7.87 -10.78 -14.01
CA TYR A 50 7.76 -9.57 -14.81
C TYR A 50 7.74 -9.89 -16.30
N LYS A 51 7.05 -9.04 -17.05
CA LYS A 51 7.09 -9.00 -18.51
C LYS A 51 7.25 -7.55 -18.94
N SER A 52 8.05 -7.30 -19.96
CA SER A 52 8.23 -5.98 -20.55
C SER A 52 8.25 -6.06 -22.06
N THR A 53 7.47 -5.21 -22.73
CA THR A 53 7.36 -5.19 -24.19
C THR A 53 7.52 -3.78 -24.72
N THR A 54 8.32 -3.61 -25.76
CA THR A 54 8.48 -2.34 -26.47
C THR A 54 7.53 -2.29 -27.66
N TYR A 55 6.88 -1.14 -27.86
CA TYR A 55 5.92 -0.86 -28.91
C TYR A 55 6.32 0.39 -29.70
N ILE A 56 6.05 0.35 -30.99
CA ILE A 56 6.05 1.49 -31.91
C ILE A 56 4.60 1.95 -32.07
N ASN A 57 4.37 3.25 -31.93
CA ASN A 57 3.07 3.91 -31.98
C ASN A 57 2.02 3.19 -31.13
N ASN A 58 2.43 2.75 -29.93
CA ASN A 58 1.58 2.11 -28.92
C ASN A 58 0.84 0.82 -29.35
N SER A 59 1.15 0.26 -30.53
CA SER A 59 0.37 -0.80 -31.15
C SER A 59 1.22 -1.89 -31.80
N LEU A 60 2.27 -1.50 -32.53
CA LEU A 60 3.16 -2.47 -33.18
C LEU A 60 4.24 -2.91 -32.19
N GLN A 61 4.23 -4.18 -31.82
CA GLN A 61 5.29 -4.75 -31.01
C GLN A 61 6.63 -4.69 -31.75
N ALA A 62 7.63 -4.10 -31.10
CA ALA A 62 8.90 -3.74 -31.70
C ALA A 62 10.03 -4.71 -31.36
N SER A 63 9.83 -5.53 -30.32
CA SER A 63 10.76 -6.56 -29.86
C SER A 63 9.98 -7.70 -29.21
N ASP A 64 10.60 -8.87 -29.11
CA ASP A 64 10.08 -9.93 -28.24
C ASP A 64 9.93 -9.42 -26.79
N PRO A 65 8.93 -9.89 -26.05
CA PRO A 65 8.78 -9.50 -24.66
C PRO A 65 9.95 -10.03 -23.84
N GLU A 66 10.57 -9.14 -23.07
CA GLU A 66 11.48 -9.54 -22.01
C GLU A 66 10.64 -10.07 -20.85
N ALA A 67 10.95 -11.26 -20.33
CA ALA A 67 10.25 -11.82 -19.19
C ALA A 67 11.23 -12.49 -18.23
N GLY A 68 10.87 -12.52 -16.95
CA GLY A 68 11.71 -13.14 -15.93
C GLY A 68 11.08 -13.09 -14.55
N LYS A 69 11.90 -13.39 -13.55
CA LYS A 69 11.49 -13.43 -12.15
C LYS A 69 11.78 -12.11 -11.46
N VAL A 70 10.93 -11.75 -10.50
CA VAL A 70 11.16 -10.61 -9.61
C VAL A 70 10.87 -11.02 -8.18
N GLN A 71 11.68 -10.50 -7.25
CA GLN A 71 11.33 -10.46 -5.84
C GLN A 71 11.09 -9.01 -5.45
N ILE A 72 9.98 -8.75 -4.76
CA ILE A 72 9.58 -7.42 -4.33
C ILE A 72 9.54 -7.41 -2.81
N THR A 73 10.38 -6.59 -2.18
CA THR A 73 10.34 -6.37 -0.74
C THR A 73 9.69 -5.03 -0.45
N VAL A 74 8.60 -5.06 0.32
CA VAL A 74 7.82 -3.88 0.68
C VAL A 74 8.12 -3.51 2.12
N THR A 75 8.57 -2.28 2.35
CA THR A 75 8.83 -1.73 3.70
C THR A 75 8.16 -0.38 3.89
N LYS A 76 7.93 0.01 5.14
CA LYS A 76 7.29 1.29 5.47
C LYS A 76 8.27 2.43 5.23
N ALA A 77 7.81 3.48 4.56
CA ALA A 77 8.54 4.74 4.49
C ALA A 77 8.29 5.57 5.77
N GLN A 78 9.08 6.62 5.96
CA GLN A 78 8.86 7.56 7.07
C GLN A 78 7.54 8.34 6.92
N VAL A 79 7.16 8.66 5.68
CA VAL A 79 5.90 9.34 5.37
C VAL A 79 4.74 8.34 5.48
N ALA A 80 3.68 8.70 6.19
CA ALA A 80 2.59 7.81 6.58
C ALA A 80 1.83 7.18 5.39
N ASN A 81 1.76 7.86 4.25
CA ASN A 81 1.12 7.36 3.04
C ASN A 81 2.13 6.80 2.02
N GLN A 82 3.34 6.42 2.43
CA GLN A 82 4.35 5.91 1.50
C GLN A 82 4.95 4.57 1.94
N VAL A 83 5.42 3.80 0.97
CA VAL A 83 6.17 2.56 1.13
C VAL A 83 7.38 2.54 0.20
N TYR A 84 8.42 1.81 0.58
CA TYR A 84 9.52 1.47 -0.31
C TYR A 84 9.28 0.11 -0.94
N LEU A 85 9.48 0.04 -2.26
CA LEU A 85 9.49 -1.18 -3.05
C LEU A 85 10.92 -1.45 -3.48
N GLU A 86 11.52 -2.51 -2.95
CA GLU A 86 12.80 -3.02 -3.42
C GLU A 86 12.55 -4.19 -4.37
N LEU A 87 12.82 -3.97 -5.66
CA LEU A 87 12.66 -4.95 -6.73
C LEU A 87 14.02 -5.57 -7.04
N LEU A 88 14.09 -6.90 -7.02
CA LEU A 88 15.25 -7.68 -7.44
C LEU A 88 14.86 -8.54 -8.64
N PHE A 89 15.28 -8.12 -9.83
CA PHE A 89 15.01 -8.81 -11.09
C PHE A 89 16.05 -9.89 -11.34
N ASN A 90 15.60 -11.11 -11.66
CA ASN A 90 16.41 -12.28 -11.97
C ASN A 90 17.57 -12.54 -10.98
N SER A 91 17.37 -12.17 -9.71
CA SER A 91 18.37 -12.24 -8.64
C SER A 91 19.66 -11.42 -8.88
N THR A 92 19.66 -10.48 -9.83
CA THR A 92 20.87 -9.74 -10.24
C THR A 92 20.68 -8.23 -10.23
N THR A 93 19.60 -7.72 -10.81
CA THR A 93 19.38 -6.28 -10.94
C THR A 93 18.46 -5.78 -9.83
N LYS A 94 18.98 -4.89 -8.98
CA LYS A 94 18.22 -4.29 -7.88
C LYS A 94 17.76 -2.87 -8.24
N GLN A 95 16.52 -2.56 -7.90
CA GLN A 95 15.92 -1.24 -8.03
C GLN A 95 15.11 -0.93 -6.77
N THR A 96 15.30 0.24 -6.18
CA THR A 96 14.46 0.73 -5.08
C THR A 96 13.59 1.86 -5.59
N LEU A 97 12.31 1.81 -5.26
CA LEU A 97 11.30 2.80 -5.64
C LEU A 97 10.52 3.23 -4.40
N THR A 98 10.07 4.48 -4.41
CA THR A 98 9.17 5.04 -3.40
C THR A 98 7.79 5.15 -4.00
N ALA A 99 6.82 4.52 -3.34
CA ALA A 99 5.43 4.50 -3.77
C ALA A 99 4.56 5.29 -2.79
N GLU A 100 3.73 6.19 -3.32
CA GLU A 100 2.68 6.86 -2.57
C GLU A 100 1.38 6.06 -2.67
N LEU A 101 0.75 5.83 -1.52
CA LEU A 101 -0.45 5.02 -1.34
C LEU A 101 -1.70 5.90 -1.34
N VAL A 102 -2.71 5.40 -2.07
CA VAL A 102 -4.10 5.81 -1.95
C VAL A 102 -4.91 4.52 -1.80
N ASP A 103 -5.37 4.26 -0.57
CA ASP A 103 -5.98 3.00 -0.16
C ASP A 103 -5.08 1.78 -0.43
N ALA A 104 -5.50 0.89 -1.33
CA ALA A 104 -4.74 -0.28 -1.76
C ALA A 104 -3.99 -0.07 -3.08
N THR A 105 -4.14 1.11 -3.70
CA THR A 105 -3.43 1.49 -4.93
C THR A 105 -2.22 2.34 -4.60
N TYR A 106 -1.23 2.35 -5.50
CA TYR A 106 -0.05 3.18 -5.32
C TYR A 106 0.52 3.68 -6.63
N THR A 107 1.24 4.80 -6.55
CA THR A 107 1.97 5.42 -7.66
C THR A 107 3.44 5.59 -7.29
N ILE A 108 4.35 5.28 -8.21
CA ILE A 108 5.79 5.53 -8.01
C ILE A 108 6.06 7.02 -8.20
N ILE A 109 6.70 7.65 -7.21
CA ILE A 109 6.87 9.11 -7.17
C ILE A 109 8.31 9.57 -7.36
N ASP A 110 9.29 8.71 -7.10
CA ASP A 110 10.72 9.06 -7.09
C ASP A 110 11.46 8.74 -8.41
N LYS A 111 10.75 8.20 -9.41
CA LYS A 111 11.28 7.94 -10.75
C LYS A 111 10.37 8.57 -11.81
N GLN A 112 10.92 9.49 -12.59
CA GLN A 112 10.18 10.25 -13.61
C GLN A 112 10.72 10.03 -15.03
N SER A 113 11.91 9.43 -15.17
CA SER A 113 12.45 9.02 -16.46
C SER A 113 13.15 7.66 -16.39
N GLU A 114 13.25 7.01 -17.55
CA GLU A 114 13.96 5.75 -17.71
C GLU A 114 14.53 5.66 -19.14
N PRO A 115 15.78 5.19 -19.31
CA PRO A 115 16.34 4.98 -20.64
C PRO A 115 15.54 3.92 -21.41
N LEU A 116 15.09 4.29 -22.61
CA LEU A 116 14.48 3.39 -23.58
C LEU A 116 15.47 3.13 -24.71
N VAL A 117 15.86 1.87 -24.89
CA VAL A 117 16.77 1.45 -25.96
C VAL A 117 15.95 0.95 -27.15
N PHE A 118 16.15 1.57 -28.31
CA PHE A 118 15.49 1.16 -29.55
C PHE A 118 16.37 1.47 -30.76
N GLY A 119 16.49 0.51 -31.70
CA GLY A 119 17.28 0.68 -32.92
C GLY A 119 18.76 1.02 -32.67
N GLY A 120 19.36 0.50 -31.59
CA GLY A 120 20.75 0.77 -31.21
C GLY A 120 21.00 2.15 -30.60
N LYS A 121 19.95 2.93 -30.33
CA LYS A 121 20.02 4.22 -29.64
C LYS A 121 19.30 4.15 -28.30
N THR A 122 19.75 4.99 -27.36
CA THR A 122 19.10 5.18 -26.05
C THR A 122 18.40 6.54 -26.04
N TYR A 123 17.15 6.54 -25.62
CA TYR A 123 16.32 7.72 -25.46
C TYR A 123 16.01 7.93 -23.99
N ASP A 124 16.12 9.16 -23.49
CA ASP A 124 15.55 9.51 -22.20
C ASP A 124 14.03 9.65 -22.40
N ALA A 125 13.27 8.84 -21.66
CA ALA A 125 11.84 8.68 -21.87
C ALA A 125 11.11 8.88 -20.55
N THR A 126 9.91 9.45 -20.61
CA THR A 126 9.08 9.71 -19.43
C THR A 126 8.62 8.39 -18.84
N TYR A 127 8.87 8.20 -17.56
CA TYR A 127 8.49 7.02 -16.80
C TYR A 127 7.25 7.31 -15.96
N THR A 128 6.30 6.40 -15.98
CA THR A 128 5.14 6.38 -15.10
C THR A 128 4.93 4.96 -14.60
N ALA A 129 4.53 4.81 -13.34
CA ALA A 129 4.24 3.48 -12.80
C ALA A 129 3.21 3.54 -11.68
N GLN A 130 2.28 2.58 -11.72
CA GLN A 130 1.17 2.46 -10.79
C GLN A 130 0.94 0.99 -10.48
N GLY A 131 0.46 0.72 -9.28
CA GLY A 131 0.22 -0.64 -8.83
C GLY A 131 -0.90 -0.75 -7.82
N GLN A 132 -1.15 -1.99 -7.40
CA GLN A 132 -2.19 -2.32 -6.44
C GLN A 132 -1.77 -3.50 -5.57
N PHE A 133 -2.06 -3.39 -4.28
CA PHE A 133 -2.06 -4.50 -3.34
C PHE A 133 -3.44 -5.16 -3.33
N VAL A 134 -3.48 -6.47 -3.59
CA VAL A 134 -4.70 -7.27 -3.48
C VAL A 134 -4.62 -8.04 -2.17
N ILE A 135 -5.16 -7.46 -1.11
CA ILE A 135 -5.01 -7.95 0.28
C ILE A 135 -5.53 -9.39 0.43
N GLN A 136 -6.68 -9.70 -0.20
CA GLN A 136 -7.31 -11.02 -0.13
C GLN A 136 -6.40 -12.12 -0.71
N ASP A 137 -5.75 -11.82 -1.84
CA ASP A 137 -4.87 -12.75 -2.55
C ASP A 137 -3.41 -12.68 -2.07
N LYS A 138 -3.13 -11.78 -1.11
CA LYS A 138 -1.78 -11.41 -0.70
C LYS A 138 -0.88 -11.11 -1.90
N ALA A 139 -1.43 -10.44 -2.91
CA ALA A 139 -0.75 -10.18 -4.16
C ALA A 139 -0.40 -8.70 -4.34
N ILE A 140 0.59 -8.44 -5.17
CA ILE A 140 1.02 -7.11 -5.60
C ILE A 140 1.07 -7.08 -7.13
N THR A 141 0.64 -5.97 -7.72
CA THR A 141 0.75 -5.70 -9.15
C THR A 141 1.40 -4.35 -9.36
N LEU A 142 2.24 -4.23 -10.38
CA LEU A 142 2.89 -2.98 -10.78
C LEU A 142 2.96 -2.92 -12.30
N ASN A 143 2.31 -1.92 -12.86
CA ASN A 143 2.36 -1.63 -14.29
C ASN A 143 3.26 -0.41 -14.50
N THR A 144 4.19 -0.52 -15.44
CA THR A 144 5.12 0.55 -15.80
C THR A 144 4.92 0.95 -17.26
N LYS A 145 5.08 2.24 -17.54
CA LYS A 145 5.07 2.78 -18.89
C LYS A 145 6.18 3.80 -19.02
N THR A 146 7.06 3.56 -19.99
CA THR A 146 8.15 4.45 -20.38
C THR A 146 7.92 4.88 -21.82
N GLU A 147 7.75 6.18 -22.08
CA GLU A 147 7.32 6.68 -23.39
C GLU A 147 8.12 7.91 -23.85
N THR A 148 8.40 7.96 -25.15
CA THR A 148 9.05 9.11 -25.81
C THR A 148 8.54 9.28 -27.24
N LEU A 149 8.55 10.52 -27.74
CA LEU A 149 8.17 10.85 -29.12
C LEU A 149 9.42 11.22 -29.92
N GLN A 150 9.70 10.48 -30.99
CA GLN A 150 10.90 10.64 -31.81
C GLN A 150 10.50 10.73 -33.27
N LEU A 151 10.74 11.89 -33.91
CA LEU A 151 10.46 12.12 -35.33
C LEU A 151 9.03 11.72 -35.76
N GLY A 152 8.04 11.99 -34.89
CA GLY A 152 6.63 11.64 -35.14
C GLY A 152 6.25 10.19 -34.82
N VAL A 153 7.18 9.39 -34.29
CA VAL A 153 6.95 8.01 -33.85
C VAL A 153 6.98 7.94 -32.33
N THR A 154 5.94 7.39 -31.72
CA THR A 154 5.93 7.15 -30.27
C THR A 154 6.58 5.80 -29.98
N LEU A 155 7.61 5.80 -29.14
CA LEU A 155 8.21 4.58 -28.62
C LEU A 155 7.74 4.39 -27.18
N THR A 156 7.20 3.21 -26.88
CA THR A 156 6.62 2.92 -25.57
C THR A 156 7.11 1.57 -25.08
N LYS A 157 7.79 1.52 -23.93
CA LYS A 157 8.06 0.28 -23.19
C LYS A 157 7.00 0.14 -22.10
N ARG A 158 6.28 -0.99 -22.09
CA ARG A 158 5.30 -1.32 -21.05
C ARG A 158 5.79 -2.51 -20.25
N GLY A 159 5.76 -2.39 -18.93
CA GLY A 159 6.09 -3.47 -18.01
C GLY A 159 4.88 -3.87 -17.19
N ASP A 160 4.70 -5.17 -17.01
CA ASP A 160 3.71 -5.79 -16.14
C ASP A 160 4.47 -6.62 -15.11
N ILE A 161 4.33 -6.29 -13.84
CA ILE A 161 5.00 -6.94 -12.73
C ILE A 161 3.94 -7.46 -11.77
N THR A 162 4.06 -8.72 -11.37
CA THR A 162 3.16 -9.35 -10.40
C THR A 162 3.95 -10.07 -9.33
N GLY A 163 3.38 -10.20 -8.13
CA GLY A 163 3.99 -10.96 -7.04
C GLY A 163 2.96 -11.46 -6.05
N VAL A 164 3.28 -12.57 -5.39
CA VAL A 164 2.49 -13.15 -4.29
C VAL A 164 3.36 -13.20 -3.04
N LYS A 165 2.78 -12.80 -1.91
CA LYS A 165 3.47 -12.74 -0.62
C LYS A 165 3.87 -14.14 -0.17
N LYS A 166 5.08 -14.27 0.37
CA LYS A 166 5.56 -15.48 1.04
C LYS A 166 4.79 -15.80 2.31
#